data_AF-A0AAE1TV22-F1
#
_entry.id   AF-A0AAE1TV22-F1
#
_cell.length_a   1.000
_cell.length_b   1.000
_cell.length_c   1.000
_cell.angle_alpha   90.00
_cell.angle_beta   90.00
_cell.angle_gamma   90.00
#
_symmetry.space_group_name_H-M   'P 1'
#
loop_
_entity.id
_entity.type
_entity.pdbx_description
1 polymer ?
#
loop_
_entity_poly.entity_id
_entity_poly.type
_entity_poly.pdbx_seq_one_letter_code
_entity_poly.pdbx_strand_id
1 'polypeptide(L)'
;MTKTSVLCLLVVALMVVAVGVNSQRRLGLNINLRKLLKDMKTPSKVELEVGCVTKQGPCTERGVRLRQFLPLVGSGGRCIRCTPAETRALRQVVVVLQRRYPRCWAAVVAAYEKRSGPKPRASGCA
;
A
#
# COMPACT_ATOMS: atom_id res chain seq x y z
N MET A 1 28.36 -34.21 -28.40
CA MET A 1 27.16 -34.30 -27.52
C MET A 1 27.11 -33.24 -26.41
N THR A 2 28.23 -32.59 -26.02
CA THR A 2 28.26 -31.58 -24.95
C THR A 2 27.75 -30.20 -25.37
N LYS A 3 28.02 -29.77 -26.61
CA LYS A 3 27.65 -28.43 -27.12
C LYS A 3 26.13 -28.17 -27.18
N THR A 4 25.33 -29.17 -27.55
CA THR A 4 23.86 -29.05 -27.62
C THR A 4 23.23 -28.99 -26.23
N SER A 5 23.78 -29.73 -25.25
CA SER A 5 23.29 -29.71 -23.86
C SER A 5 23.59 -28.37 -23.17
N VAL A 6 24.78 -27.79 -23.39
CA VAL A 6 25.14 -26.46 -22.88
C VAL A 6 24.30 -25.35 -23.50
N LEU A 7 24.00 -25.45 -24.80
CA LEU A 7 23.14 -24.47 -25.49
C LEU A 7 21.71 -24.49 -24.94
N CYS A 8 21.14 -25.67 -24.68
CA CYS A 8 19.81 -25.80 -24.07
C CYS A 8 19.76 -25.20 -22.66
N LEU A 9 20.79 -25.45 -21.82
CA LEU A 9 20.85 -24.90 -20.46
C LEU A 9 20.95 -23.37 -20.46
N LEU A 10 21.73 -22.78 -21.37
CA LEU A 10 21.84 -21.33 -21.53
C LEU A 10 20.51 -20.71 -22.00
N VAL A 11 19.81 -21.34 -22.94
CA VAL A 11 18.50 -20.88 -23.42
C VAL A 11 17.45 -20.96 -22.31
N VAL A 12 17.41 -22.04 -21.54
CA VAL A 12 16.49 -22.18 -20.40
C VAL A 12 16.78 -21.14 -19.32
N ALA A 13 18.05 -20.89 -19.00
CA ALA A 13 18.43 -19.84 -18.05
C ALA A 13 18.01 -18.44 -18.52
N LEU A 14 18.21 -18.10 -19.80
CA LEU A 14 17.77 -16.84 -20.40
C LEU A 14 16.24 -16.66 -20.35
N MET A 15 15.47 -17.73 -20.62
CA MET A 15 14.01 -17.70 -20.56
C MET A 15 13.49 -17.52 -19.13
N VAL A 16 14.13 -18.14 -18.13
CA VAL A 16 13.77 -17.95 -16.71
C VAL A 16 14.02 -16.50 -16.26
N VAL A 17 15.11 -15.88 -16.70
CA VAL A 17 15.39 -14.46 -16.40
C VAL A 17 14.37 -13.53 -17.07
N ALA A 18 14.00 -13.79 -18.33
CA ALA A 18 13.00 -12.98 -19.05
C ALA A 18 11.60 -13.03 -18.39
N VAL A 19 11.19 -14.20 -17.88
CA VAL A 19 9.91 -14.35 -17.16
C VAL A 19 9.96 -13.70 -15.76
N GLY A 20 11.10 -13.81 -15.06
CA GLY A 20 11.29 -13.20 -13.73
C GLY A 20 11.25 -11.67 -13.74
N VAL A 21 11.86 -11.03 -14.74
CA VAL A 21 11.91 -9.56 -14.87
C VAL A 21 10.53 -8.99 -15.24
N ASN A 22 9.73 -9.71 -16.04
CA ASN A 22 8.38 -9.27 -16.43
C ASN A 22 7.34 -9.34 -15.30
N SER A 23 7.62 -10.08 -14.22
CA SER A 23 6.75 -10.14 -13.03
C SER A 23 6.86 -8.89 -12.14
N GLN A 24 7.82 -8.00 -12.42
CA GLN A 24 7.84 -6.62 -11.91
C GLN A 24 6.92 -5.69 -12.72
N ARG A 25 5.72 -6.17 -13.09
CA ARG A 25 4.64 -5.28 -13.55
C ARG A 25 4.38 -4.25 -12.47
N ARG A 26 4.65 -2.98 -12.80
CA ARG A 26 4.49 -1.76 -11.98
C ARG A 26 3.49 -1.91 -10.83
N LEU A 27 3.97 -2.28 -9.65
CA LEU A 27 3.18 -2.28 -8.41
C LEU A 27 3.13 -0.85 -7.86
N GLY A 28 2.69 0.10 -8.69
CA GLY A 28 2.40 1.47 -8.27
C GLY A 28 1.03 1.53 -7.60
N LEU A 29 0.74 2.61 -6.89
CA LEU A 29 -0.55 2.81 -6.23
C LEU A 29 -1.68 2.81 -7.29
N ASN A 30 -1.45 3.44 -8.46
CA ASN A 30 -2.36 3.50 -9.63
C ASN A 30 -3.84 3.75 -9.24
N ILE A 31 -4.05 4.57 -8.20
CA ILE A 31 -5.37 5.02 -7.77
C ILE A 31 -5.57 6.47 -8.22
N ASN A 32 -6.81 6.85 -8.49
CA ASN A 32 -7.13 8.25 -8.71
C ASN A 32 -7.02 9.00 -7.38
N LEU A 33 -5.87 9.63 -7.22
CA LEU A 33 -5.40 10.20 -5.97
C LEU A 33 -6.12 11.49 -5.60
N ARG A 34 -6.53 12.27 -6.61
CA ARG A 34 -7.40 13.44 -6.43
C ARG A 34 -8.77 13.01 -5.91
N LYS A 35 -9.31 11.91 -6.44
CA LYS A 35 -10.55 11.30 -5.93
C LYS A 35 -10.38 10.79 -4.51
N LEU A 36 -9.26 10.13 -4.19
CA LEU A 36 -8.96 9.71 -2.81
C LEU A 36 -8.95 10.91 -1.86
N LEU A 37 -8.18 11.96 -2.14
CA LEU A 37 -8.12 13.14 -1.27
C LEU A 37 -9.48 13.84 -1.12
N LYS A 38 -10.32 13.82 -2.16
CA LYS A 38 -11.70 14.30 -2.09
C LYS A 38 -12.55 13.41 -1.19
N ASP A 39 -12.44 12.09 -1.34
CA ASP A 39 -13.16 11.10 -0.53
C ASP A 39 -12.74 11.17 0.95
N MET A 40 -11.47 11.47 1.24
CA MET A 40 -10.94 11.69 2.60
C MET A 40 -11.50 12.93 3.31
N LYS A 41 -12.41 13.70 2.69
CA LYS A 41 -13.18 14.75 3.36
C LYS A 41 -14.44 14.22 4.04
N THR A 42 -14.86 12.99 3.73
CA THR A 42 -16.10 12.39 4.25
C THR A 42 -15.76 11.36 5.33
N PRO A 43 -16.23 11.53 6.57
CA PRO A 43 -15.90 10.64 7.69
C PRO A 43 -16.13 9.15 7.39
N SER A 44 -17.30 8.78 6.87
CA SER A 44 -17.63 7.37 6.57
C SER A 44 -16.70 6.74 5.53
N LYS A 45 -16.17 7.54 4.58
CA LYS A 45 -15.19 7.03 3.60
C LYS A 45 -13.83 6.84 4.25
N VAL A 46 -13.44 7.70 5.18
CA VAL A 46 -12.22 7.54 5.96
C VAL A 46 -12.28 6.26 6.78
N GLU A 47 -13.38 6.01 7.50
CA GLU A 47 -13.55 4.78 8.30
C GLU A 47 -13.51 3.53 7.44
N LEU A 48 -14.10 3.57 6.24
CA LEU A 48 -14.04 2.46 5.28
C LEU A 48 -12.59 2.14 4.86
N GLU A 49 -11.84 3.15 4.42
CA GLU A 49 -10.45 2.98 3.99
C GLU A 49 -9.57 2.55 5.18
N VAL A 50 -9.76 3.16 6.36
CA VAL A 50 -9.04 2.82 7.59
C VAL A 50 -9.36 1.39 8.03
N GLY A 51 -10.63 0.98 7.98
CA GLY A 51 -11.05 -0.39 8.30
C GLY A 51 -10.39 -1.43 7.39
N CYS A 52 -10.26 -1.13 6.10
CA CYS A 52 -9.50 -1.99 5.20
C CYS A 52 -8.01 -2.06 5.57
N VAL A 53 -7.39 -0.91 5.83
CA VAL A 53 -5.96 -0.79 6.17
C VAL A 53 -5.63 -1.52 7.46
N THR A 54 -6.49 -1.44 8.46
CA THR A 54 -6.32 -2.07 9.77
C THR A 54 -6.84 -3.53 9.83
N LYS A 55 -7.41 -4.05 8.73
CA LYS A 55 -8.08 -5.36 8.66
C LYS A 55 -9.31 -5.50 9.57
N GLN A 56 -9.98 -4.41 9.88
CA GLN A 56 -11.15 -4.38 10.75
C GLN A 56 -12.47 -4.20 10.00
N GLY A 57 -12.44 -4.15 8.66
CA GLY A 57 -13.62 -3.95 7.84
C GLY A 57 -13.43 -4.35 6.37
N PRO A 58 -14.47 -4.13 5.53
CA PRO A 58 -14.44 -4.50 4.12
C PRO A 58 -13.39 -3.67 3.36
N CYS A 59 -12.80 -4.29 2.34
CA CYS A 59 -11.77 -3.68 1.51
C CYS A 59 -12.27 -3.43 0.09
N THR A 60 -12.04 -2.23 -0.41
CA THR A 60 -12.12 -1.94 -1.84
C THR A 60 -10.76 -2.24 -2.50
N GLU A 61 -10.73 -2.38 -3.82
CA GLU A 61 -9.48 -2.54 -4.56
C GLU A 61 -8.49 -1.40 -4.26
N ARG A 62 -9.01 -0.18 -4.06
CA ARG A 62 -8.24 0.99 -3.63
C ARG A 62 -7.67 0.80 -2.22
N GLY A 63 -8.49 0.36 -1.27
CA GLY A 63 -8.11 0.13 0.12
C GLY A 63 -7.03 -0.95 0.26
N VAL A 64 -7.10 -2.03 -0.55
CA VAL A 64 -6.08 -3.09 -0.58
C VAL A 64 -4.72 -2.52 -0.97
N ARG A 65 -4.67 -1.64 -1.98
CA ARG A 65 -3.44 -0.97 -2.37
C ARG A 65 -2.97 -0.04 -1.26
N LEU A 66 -3.84 0.81 -0.72
CA LEU A 66 -3.47 1.72 0.39
C LEU A 66 -2.86 0.99 1.58
N ARG A 67 -3.39 -0.18 1.94
CA ARG A 67 -2.86 -1.03 3.02
C ARG A 67 -1.40 -1.46 2.81
N GLN A 68 -0.94 -1.59 1.56
CA GLN A 68 0.45 -1.94 1.24
C GLN A 68 1.41 -0.75 1.42
N PHE A 69 0.94 0.48 1.20
CA PHE A 69 1.80 1.67 1.15
C PHE A 69 1.72 2.57 2.39
N LEU A 70 0.58 2.63 3.07
CA LEU A 70 0.39 3.44 4.28
C LEU A 70 1.39 3.17 5.41
N PRO A 71 1.73 1.91 5.78
CA PRO A 71 2.74 1.67 6.82
C PRO A 71 4.11 2.23 6.45
N LEU A 72 4.43 2.15 5.15
CA LEU A 72 5.69 2.61 4.59
C LEU A 72 5.82 4.13 4.71
N VAL A 73 4.78 4.88 4.32
CA VAL A 73 4.78 6.35 4.38
C VAL A 73 4.57 6.87 5.81
N GLY A 74 3.76 6.18 6.61
CA GLY A 74 3.49 6.53 8.00
C GLY A 74 4.70 6.42 8.91
N SER A 75 5.60 5.47 8.64
CA SER A 75 6.86 5.29 9.36
C SER A 75 7.98 6.24 8.86
N GLY A 76 7.65 7.19 7.96
CA GLY A 76 8.64 8.07 7.32
C GLY A 76 9.47 7.39 6.22
N GLY A 77 9.14 6.15 5.86
CA GLY A 77 9.79 5.40 4.79
C GLY A 77 9.50 5.96 3.39
N ARG A 78 10.42 5.69 2.47
CA ARG A 78 10.29 6.08 1.06
C ARG A 78 9.64 4.96 0.26
N CYS A 79 8.56 5.28 -0.47
CA CYS A 79 7.94 4.33 -1.40
C CYS A 79 8.73 4.28 -2.73
N ILE A 80 9.65 3.33 -2.85
CA ILE A 80 10.50 3.17 -4.05
C ILE A 80 9.67 2.74 -5.28
N ARG A 81 8.52 2.11 -5.05
CA ARG A 81 7.60 1.66 -6.11
C ARG A 81 6.57 2.70 -6.54
N CYS A 82 6.55 3.86 -5.88
CA CYS A 82 5.63 4.95 -6.17
C CYS A 82 6.29 5.99 -7.08
N THR A 83 5.51 6.58 -7.97
CA THR A 83 5.89 7.82 -8.65
C THR A 83 6.01 8.99 -7.67
N PRO A 84 6.69 10.08 -8.04
CA PRO A 84 6.76 11.29 -7.21
C PRO A 84 5.40 11.92 -6.91
N ALA A 85 4.41 11.75 -7.81
CA ALA A 85 3.05 12.22 -7.61
C ALA A 85 2.29 11.36 -6.59
N GLU A 86 2.40 10.04 -6.70
CA GLU A 86 1.81 9.10 -5.74
C GLU A 86 2.37 9.29 -4.33
N THR A 87 3.69 9.46 -4.22
CA THR A 87 4.36 9.70 -2.93
C THR A 87 3.87 11.00 -2.28
N ARG A 88 3.74 12.08 -3.05
CA ARG A 88 3.28 13.37 -2.55
C ARG A 88 1.89 13.31 -1.95
N ALA A 89 0.97 12.60 -2.59
CA ALA A 89 -0.37 12.56 -2.05
C ALA A 89 -0.59 11.46 -1.02
N LEU A 90 0.19 10.36 -1.01
CA LEU A 90 0.20 9.48 0.16
C LEU A 90 0.60 10.28 1.41
N ARG A 91 1.59 11.18 1.30
CA ARG A 91 1.93 12.11 2.38
C ARG A 91 0.76 13.04 2.72
N GLN A 92 0.02 13.54 1.73
CA GLN A 92 -1.18 14.34 2.00
C GLN A 92 -2.27 13.54 2.73
N VAL A 93 -2.47 12.27 2.37
CA VAL A 93 -3.40 11.36 3.08
C VAL A 93 -2.99 11.21 4.54
N VAL A 94 -1.69 10.99 4.80
CA VAL A 94 -1.15 10.93 6.17
C VAL A 94 -1.40 12.24 6.91
N VAL A 95 -1.11 13.39 6.30
CA VAL A 95 -1.35 14.71 6.90
C VAL A 95 -2.84 14.92 7.20
N VAL A 96 -3.75 14.51 6.30
CA VAL A 96 -5.19 14.60 6.52
C VAL A 96 -5.61 13.72 7.70
N LEU A 97 -5.15 12.47 7.77
CA LEU A 97 -5.44 11.57 8.88
C LEU A 97 -4.90 12.13 10.21
N GLN A 98 -3.66 12.61 10.24
CA GLN A 98 -3.05 13.17 11.45
C GLN A 98 -3.76 14.44 11.93
N ARG A 99 -4.15 15.34 11.02
CA ARG A 99 -4.74 16.64 11.38
C ARG A 99 -6.23 16.61 11.62
N ARG A 100 -6.98 15.79 10.86
CA ARG A 100 -8.46 15.78 10.90
C ARG A 100 -9.02 14.56 11.61
N TYR A 101 -8.35 13.42 11.52
CA TYR A 101 -8.85 12.13 12.02
C TYR A 101 -7.81 11.43 12.92
N PRO A 102 -7.34 12.08 14.01
CA PRO A 102 -6.21 11.58 14.80
C PRO A 102 -6.49 10.21 15.41
N ARG A 103 -7.76 9.91 15.74
CA ARG A 103 -8.16 8.58 16.25
C ARG A 103 -8.04 7.51 15.17
N CYS A 104 -8.44 7.82 13.93
CA CYS A 104 -8.19 6.93 12.79
C CYS A 104 -6.69 6.73 12.54
N TRP A 105 -5.90 7.79 12.63
CA TRP A 105 -4.44 7.68 12.50
C TRP A 105 -3.83 6.75 13.56
N ALA A 106 -4.26 6.88 14.82
CA ALA A 106 -3.83 5.99 15.88
C ALA A 106 -4.18 4.52 15.60
N ALA A 107 -5.38 4.25 15.06
CA ALA A 107 -5.78 2.90 14.64
C ALA A 107 -4.87 2.35 13.52
N VAL A 108 -4.52 3.18 12.53
CA VAL A 108 -3.59 2.80 11.45
C VAL A 108 -2.22 2.49 12.02
N VAL A 109 -1.64 3.35 12.87
CA VAL A 109 -0.32 3.13 13.46
C VAL A 109 -0.30 1.85 14.30
N ALA A 110 -1.26 1.67 15.19
CA ALA A 110 -1.38 0.48 16.03
C ALA A 110 -1.60 -0.82 15.23
N ALA A 111 -2.15 -0.74 14.02
CA ALA A 111 -2.27 -1.91 13.15
C ALA A 111 -0.90 -2.47 12.73
N TYR A 112 0.12 -1.62 12.62
CA TYR A 112 1.45 -1.96 12.14
C TYR A 112 2.53 -2.04 13.22
N GLU A 113 2.29 -1.46 14.40
CA GLU A 113 3.15 -1.68 15.56
C GLU A 113 3.08 -3.14 16.03
N LYS A 114 4.25 -3.71 16.36
CA LYS A 114 4.37 -5.05 16.97
C LYS A 114 4.11 -4.99 18.48
N ARG A 115 2.97 -4.42 18.89
CA ARG A 115 2.57 -4.35 20.30
C ARG A 115 1.50 -5.40 20.61
N SER A 116 1.71 -6.16 21.68
CA SER A 116 0.69 -7.00 22.30
C SER A 116 -0.24 -6.12 23.14
N GLY A 117 -1.45 -5.87 22.63
CA GLY A 117 -2.47 -5.08 23.32
C GLY A 117 -3.72 -4.84 22.45
N PRO A 118 -4.81 -4.32 23.04
CA PRO A 118 -6.01 -3.97 22.29
C PRO A 118 -5.70 -2.90 21.24
N LYS A 119 -6.09 -3.13 19.97
CA LYS A 119 -5.92 -2.15 18.90
C LYS A 119 -7.13 -1.21 18.84
N PRO A 120 -6.94 0.10 18.61
CA PRO A 120 -8.04 1.03 18.40
C PRO A 120 -8.94 0.58 17.24
N ARG A 121 -10.25 0.80 17.37
CA ARG A 121 -11.22 0.43 16.34
C ARG A 121 -11.20 1.42 15.17
N ALA A 122 -11.39 0.91 13.96
CA ALA A 122 -11.58 1.71 12.76
C ALA A 122 -13.00 2.30 12.64
N SER A 123 -14.01 1.60 13.18
CA SER A 123 -15.39 2.10 13.25
C SER A 123 -15.51 3.22 14.29
N GLY A 124 -16.12 4.35 13.94
CA GLY A 124 -16.29 5.50 14.83
C GLY A 124 -14.98 6.25 15.14
N CYS A 125 -13.99 6.16 14.24
CA CYS A 125 -12.71 6.86 14.40
C CYS A 125 -12.72 8.26 13.79
N ALA A 126 -13.68 8.56 12.90
CA ALA A 126 -13.70 9.77 12.08
C ALA A 126 -14.59 10.89 12.64
#